data_AF-A0A2E5ZRK1-F1
#
_entry.id   AF-A0A2E5ZRK1-F1
#
_cell.length_a   1.000
_cell.length_b   1.000
_cell.length_c   1.000
_cell.angle_alpha   90.00
_cell.angle_beta   90.00
_cell.angle_gamma   90.00
#
_symmetry.space_group_name_H-M   'P 1'
#
loop_
_entity.id
_entity.type
_entity.pdbx_description
1 polymer ?
#
loop_
_entity_poly.entity_id
_entity_poly.type
_entity_poly.pdbx_seq_one_letter_code
_entity_poly.pdbx_strand_id
1 'polypeptide(L)'
;MFIKDRLVTSIRALSGSFFNKGGTMPINKNKGSTYFRVGSQKQQILAKYWGTGKTFTLEGLTDKLDAMSPGARVHEIREAGFNVRSKPIYTGEVGRPALEYSISRRRTFAY
;
A
#
# COMPACT_ATOMS: atom_id res chain seq x y z
N MET A 1 -6.94 -29.52 -52.10
CA MET A 1 -7.86 -29.93 -51.01
C MET A 1 -7.42 -29.17 -49.77
N PHE A 2 -8.05 -28.03 -49.47
CA PHE A 2 -7.65 -27.12 -48.39
C PHE A 2 -8.62 -27.28 -47.22
N ILE A 3 -8.15 -27.91 -46.14
CA ILE A 3 -8.95 -28.07 -44.93
C ILE A 3 -8.80 -26.80 -44.09
N LYS A 4 -9.86 -25.97 -44.16
CA LYS A 4 -10.11 -24.85 -43.25
C LYS A 4 -10.75 -25.41 -41.98
N ASP A 5 -9.94 -25.81 -41.01
CA ASP A 5 -10.48 -26.10 -39.68
C ASP A 5 -10.20 -24.96 -38.71
N ARG A 6 -11.31 -24.28 -38.44
CA ARG A 6 -11.54 -23.16 -37.55
C ARG A 6 -10.72 -23.27 -36.27
N LEU A 7 -9.91 -22.25 -36.03
CA LEU A 7 -9.53 -21.83 -34.69
C LEU A 7 -10.82 -21.52 -33.92
N VAL A 8 -11.38 -22.52 -33.25
CA VAL A 8 -12.32 -22.32 -32.15
C VAL A 8 -11.49 -21.76 -31.01
N THR A 9 -11.24 -20.47 -31.09
CA THR A 9 -10.74 -19.64 -30.01
C THR A 9 -11.70 -19.86 -28.86
N SER A 10 -11.28 -20.70 -27.92
CA SER A 10 -11.93 -20.93 -26.65
C SER A 10 -11.92 -19.62 -25.86
N ILE A 11 -12.83 -18.71 -26.20
CA ILE A 11 -13.27 -17.61 -25.36
C ILE A 11 -14.11 -18.27 -24.26
N ARG A 12 -13.42 -18.92 -23.31
CA ARG A 12 -14.01 -19.40 -22.07
C ARG A 12 -13.28 -18.70 -20.92
N ALA A 13 -14.06 -17.88 -20.22
CA ALA A 13 -13.84 -17.36 -18.88
C ALA A 13 -12.81 -16.23 -18.69
N LEU A 14 -13.13 -15.03 -19.20
CA LEU A 14 -12.82 -13.76 -18.51
C LEU A 14 -13.78 -13.50 -17.34
N SER A 15 -14.09 -14.52 -16.55
CA SER A 15 -14.86 -14.40 -15.32
C SER A 15 -14.35 -15.40 -14.30
N GLY A 16 -13.17 -15.09 -13.79
CA GLY A 16 -12.56 -15.75 -12.65
C GLY A 16 -12.12 -14.66 -11.69
N SER A 17 -13.09 -14.10 -11.00
CA SER A 17 -12.88 -13.26 -9.84
C SER A 17 -12.06 -14.05 -8.81
N PHE A 18 -10.74 -13.84 -8.79
CA PHE A 18 -9.87 -14.37 -7.74
C PHE A 18 -10.09 -13.56 -6.44
N PHE A 19 -11.32 -13.59 -5.92
CA PHE A 19 -11.54 -13.39 -4.49
C PHE A 19 -11.00 -14.65 -3.81
N ASN A 20 -9.75 -14.57 -3.37
CA ASN A 20 -9.16 -15.62 -2.55
C ASN A 20 -9.91 -15.65 -1.21
N LYS A 21 -10.85 -16.59 -1.11
CA LYS A 21 -11.66 -16.90 0.06
C LYS A 21 -10.79 -17.65 1.06
N GLY A 22 -10.45 -17.00 2.16
CA GLY A 22 -10.23 -17.65 3.46
C GLY A 22 -9.11 -18.69 3.60
N GLY A 23 -8.11 -18.73 2.73
CA GLY A 23 -6.88 -19.50 2.97
C GLY A 23 -5.95 -18.72 3.89
N THR A 24 -5.50 -19.33 5.00
CA THR A 24 -4.38 -18.80 5.79
C THR A 24 -3.17 -18.66 4.88
N MET A 25 -2.85 -17.44 4.48
CA MET A 25 -1.64 -17.14 3.74
C MET A 25 -0.45 -17.63 4.60
N PRO A 26 0.51 -18.39 4.05
CA PRO A 26 1.71 -18.74 4.79
C PRO A 26 2.33 -17.43 5.28
N ILE A 27 2.53 -17.32 6.60
CA ILE A 27 3.16 -16.16 7.23
C ILE A 27 4.61 -16.16 6.76
N ASN A 28 4.86 -15.55 5.61
CA ASN A 28 6.20 -15.28 5.16
C ASN A 28 6.75 -14.22 6.12
N LYS A 29 7.56 -14.66 7.08
CA LYS A 29 8.28 -13.78 8.03
C LYS A 29 9.30 -12.87 7.35
N ASN A 30 9.49 -13.00 6.04
CA ASN A 30 10.31 -12.10 5.26
C ASN A 30 9.57 -10.77 5.11
N LYS A 31 9.85 -9.81 6.00
CA LYS A 31 9.15 -8.51 6.09
C LYS A 31 9.48 -7.54 4.94
N GLY A 32 9.67 -8.04 3.71
CA GLY A 32 10.17 -7.26 2.57
C GLY A 32 9.17 -7.04 1.43
N SER A 33 8.05 -7.77 1.38
CA SER A 33 7.21 -7.78 0.17
C SER A 33 5.72 -8.03 0.39
N THR A 34 5.15 -7.67 1.54
CA THR A 34 3.68 -7.68 1.69
C THR A 34 3.07 -6.50 0.93
N TYR A 35 2.49 -6.81 -0.23
CA TYR A 35 1.68 -5.87 -0.99
C TYR A 35 0.26 -5.84 -0.41
N PHE A 36 -0.33 -4.65 -0.32
CA PHE A 36 -1.70 -4.51 0.15
C PHE A 36 -2.70 -4.80 -0.98
N ARG A 37 -3.92 -5.19 -0.59
CA ARG A 37 -5.01 -5.38 -1.55
C ARG A 37 -5.24 -4.11 -2.37
N VAL A 38 -5.40 -4.27 -3.68
CA VAL A 38 -5.75 -3.18 -4.60
C VAL A 38 -7.02 -2.48 -4.11
N GLY A 39 -7.02 -1.15 -4.13
CA GLY A 39 -8.12 -0.32 -3.66
C GLY A 39 -8.18 -0.10 -2.13
N SER A 40 -7.38 -0.80 -1.33
CA SER A 40 -7.32 -0.54 0.12
C SER A 40 -6.73 0.85 0.42
N GLN A 41 -7.13 1.46 1.55
CA GLN A 41 -6.59 2.76 2.01
C GLN A 41 -5.05 2.77 1.99
N LYS A 42 -4.41 1.70 2.48
CA LYS A 42 -2.94 1.58 2.50
C LYS A 42 -2.33 1.62 1.10
N GLN A 43 -2.96 0.96 0.13
CA GLN A 43 -2.50 0.99 -1.26
C GLN A 43 -2.64 2.39 -1.86
N GLN A 44 -3.69 3.13 -1.51
CA GLN A 44 -3.89 4.51 -1.96
C GLN A 44 -2.84 5.45 -1.35
N ILE A 45 -2.49 5.26 -0.07
CA ILE A 45 -1.39 5.99 0.60
C ILE A 45 -0.07 5.72 -0.13
N LEU A 46 0.24 4.45 -0.37
CA LEU A 46 1.46 4.08 -1.10
C LEU A 46 1.47 4.63 -2.53
N ALA A 47 0.36 4.58 -3.25
CA ALA A 47 0.27 5.11 -4.61
C ALA A 47 0.58 6.62 -4.67
N LYS A 48 0.22 7.38 -3.63
CA LYS A 48 0.47 8.83 -3.57
C LYS A 48 1.87 9.20 -3.03
N TYR A 49 2.39 8.44 -2.07
CA TYR A 49 3.55 8.88 -1.27
C TYR A 49 4.78 7.96 -1.38
N TRP A 50 4.65 6.72 -1.87
CA TRP A 50 5.76 5.79 -1.91
C TRP A 50 6.78 6.16 -2.98
N GLY A 51 7.98 6.56 -2.56
CA GLY A 51 9.08 6.86 -3.45
C GLY A 51 8.90 8.14 -4.28
N THR A 52 7.89 8.95 -3.97
CA THR A 52 7.65 10.24 -4.63
C THR A 52 8.42 11.39 -3.96
N GLY A 53 8.94 11.17 -2.75
CA GLY A 53 9.58 12.21 -1.95
C GLY A 53 8.61 13.19 -1.29
N LYS A 54 7.30 13.06 -1.57
CA LYS A 54 6.25 13.85 -0.94
C LYS A 54 6.04 13.40 0.50
N THR A 55 5.65 14.36 1.31
CA THR A 55 5.32 14.19 2.71
C THR A 55 3.83 14.34 2.96
N PHE A 56 3.37 13.85 4.12
CA PHE A 56 1.99 13.99 4.57
C PHE A 56 1.92 14.06 6.09
N THR A 57 0.86 14.67 6.61
CA THR A 57 0.48 14.62 8.02
C THR A 57 -0.61 13.58 8.25
N LEU A 58 -0.83 13.17 9.51
CA LEU A 58 -1.94 12.26 9.83
C LEU A 58 -3.31 12.89 9.54
N GLU A 59 -3.47 14.19 9.81
CA GLU A 59 -4.69 14.94 9.44
C GLU A 59 -4.87 14.99 7.93
N GLY A 60 -3.81 15.29 7.17
CA GLY A 60 -3.89 15.31 5.71
C GLY A 60 -4.20 13.95 5.08
N LEU A 61 -3.95 12.84 5.79
CA LEU A 61 -4.41 11.51 5.40
C LEU A 61 -5.92 11.35 5.64
N THR A 62 -6.42 11.82 6.78
CA THR A 62 -7.86 11.84 7.06
C THR A 62 -8.59 12.70 6.03
N ASP A 63 -8.13 13.93 5.77
CA ASP A 63 -8.83 14.87 4.91
C ASP A 63 -8.85 14.45 3.44
N LYS A 64 -7.74 13.87 2.93
CA LYS A 64 -7.58 13.58 1.49
C LYS A 64 -7.97 12.16 1.08
N LEU A 65 -7.90 11.22 2.02
CA LEU A 65 -8.11 9.80 1.74
C LEU A 65 -9.22 9.18 2.61
N ASP A 66 -9.87 9.98 3.46
CA ASP A 66 -10.84 9.52 4.46
C ASP A 66 -10.29 8.31 5.23
N ALA A 67 -9.02 8.43 5.63
CA ALA A 67 -8.28 7.33 6.23
C ALA A 67 -8.77 7.12 7.66
N MET A 68 -9.52 6.04 7.88
CA MET A 68 -9.87 5.58 9.22
C MET A 68 -8.60 5.21 10.00
N SER A 69 -8.37 5.89 11.14
CA SER A 69 -7.19 5.71 12.00
C SER A 69 -5.86 5.83 11.21
N PRO A 70 -5.49 7.05 10.77
CA PRO A 70 -4.32 7.26 9.91
C PRO A 70 -3.02 6.77 10.56
N GLY A 71 -2.89 6.90 11.89
CA GLY A 71 -1.74 6.40 12.64
C GLY A 71 -1.57 4.88 12.56
N ALA A 72 -2.66 4.11 12.68
CA ALA A 72 -2.63 2.66 12.55
C ALA A 72 -2.25 2.25 11.11
N ARG A 73 -2.77 2.95 10.09
CA ARG A 73 -2.42 2.67 8.69
C ARG A 73 -0.94 2.87 8.41
N VAL A 74 -0.36 3.96 8.92
CA VAL A 74 1.07 4.24 8.78
C VAL A 74 1.91 3.16 9.48
N HIS A 75 1.48 2.72 10.67
CA HIS A 75 2.15 1.62 11.38
C HIS A 75 2.09 0.30 10.60
N GLU A 76 0.93 -0.08 10.06
CA GLU A 76 0.79 -1.28 9.21
C GLU A 76 1.68 -1.22 7.96
N ILE A 77 1.83 -0.04 7.35
CA ILE A 77 2.75 0.18 6.22
C ILE A 77 4.20 -0.06 6.65
N ARG A 78 4.59 0.39 7.84
CA ARG A 78 5.93 0.14 8.39
C ARG A 78 6.15 -1.35 8.68
N GLU A 79 5.17 -2.02 9.27
CA GLU A 79 5.21 -3.47 9.53
C GLU A 79 5.30 -4.29 8.24
N ALA A 80 4.73 -3.78 7.13
CA ALA A 80 4.87 -4.37 5.79
C ALA A 80 6.26 -4.13 5.14
N GLY A 81 7.22 -3.54 5.86
CA GLY A 81 8.60 -3.35 5.39
C GLY A 81 8.83 -2.10 4.56
N PHE A 82 7.86 -1.19 4.48
CA PHE A 82 8.06 0.10 3.85
C PHE A 82 8.82 1.04 4.79
N ASN A 83 9.75 1.80 4.23
CA ASN A 83 10.55 2.75 4.99
C ASN A 83 9.76 4.04 5.22
N VAL A 84 9.01 4.08 6.31
CA VAL A 84 8.29 5.27 6.78
C VAL A 84 9.20 6.06 7.69
N ARG A 85 9.45 7.32 7.33
CA ARG A 85 10.21 8.28 8.15
C ARG A 85 9.28 9.35 8.68
N SER A 86 9.43 9.70 9.95
CA SER A 86 8.72 10.80 10.59
C SER A 86 9.70 11.92 10.94
N LYS A 87 9.31 13.17 10.69
CA LYS A 87 10.03 14.37 11.11
C LYS A 87 9.09 15.28 11.89
N PRO A 88 9.54 15.88 13.01
CA PRO A 88 8.76 16.92 13.68
C PRO A 88 8.73 18.19 12.82
N ILE A 89 7.57 18.83 12.78
CA ILE A 89 7.36 20.17 12.24
C ILE A 89 7.42 21.12 13.44
N TYR A 90 8.39 22.02 13.43
CA TYR A 90 8.52 23.06 14.45
C TYR A 90 7.88 24.35 13.95
N THR A 91 6.71 24.70 14.49
CA THR A 91 5.98 25.94 14.16
C THR A 91 6.26 27.07 15.14
N GLY A 92 7.07 26.83 16.18
CA GLY A 92 7.33 27.80 17.25
C GLY A 92 6.21 27.87 18.31
N GLU A 93 5.14 27.09 18.15
CA GLU A 93 4.07 27.00 19.13
C GLU A 93 4.42 26.10 20.32
N VAL A 94 3.88 26.45 21.49
CA VAL A 94 4.07 25.69 22.73
C VAL A 94 3.19 24.44 22.70
N GLY A 95 3.81 23.27 22.62
CA GLY A 95 3.08 22.00 22.60
C GLY A 95 3.87 20.85 21.97
N ARG A 96 3.19 19.73 21.73
CA ARG A 96 3.78 18.61 20.98
C ARG A 96 3.88 19.01 19.51
N PRO A 97 5.07 18.99 18.90
CA PRO A 97 5.21 19.34 17.48
C PRO A 97 4.43 18.36 16.61
N ALA A 98 3.78 18.90 15.57
CA ALA A 98 3.12 18.09 14.56
C ALA A 98 4.15 17.18 13.85
N LEU A 99 3.69 16.02 13.36
CA LEU A 99 4.58 15.07 12.68
C LEU A 99 4.28 15.04 11.19
N GLU A 100 5.34 15.18 10.41
CA GLU A 100 5.36 14.95 8.99
C GLU A 100 5.93 13.57 8.68
N TYR A 101 5.26 12.84 7.79
CA TYR A 101 5.64 11.49 7.40
C TYR A 101 6.02 11.45 5.93
N SER A 102 7.01 10.63 5.58
CA SER A 102 7.42 10.34 4.21
C SER A 102 7.68 8.86 4.04
N ILE A 103 7.44 8.32 2.83
CA ILE A 103 7.67 6.91 2.53
C ILE A 103 8.76 6.83 1.46
N SER A 104 9.94 6.36 1.85
CA SER A 104 11.07 6.22 0.92
C SER A 104 10.82 5.10 -0.09
N ARG A 105 11.39 5.26 -1.29
CA ARG A 105 11.34 4.22 -2.34
C ARG A 105 12.04 2.93 -1.89
N ARG A 106 13.10 3.07 -1.09
CA ARG A 106 13.84 1.93 -0.53
C ARG A 106 13.00 1.27 0.56
N ARG A 107 12.90 -0.06 0.52
CA ARG A 107 12.34 -0.85 1.63
C ARG A 107 13.33 -0.86 2.80
N THR A 108 12.82 -0.97 4.02
CA THR A 108 13.66 -1.39 5.15
C THR A 108 13.70 -2.90 5.12
N PHE A 109 14.88 -3.47 4.87
CA PHE A 109 15.08 -4.89 5.17
C PHE A 109 14.84 -5.04 6.67
N ALA A 110 13.90 -5.89 7.05
CA ALA A 110 13.82 -6.27 8.44
C ALA A 110 15.07 -7.06 8.78
N TYR A 111 15.79 -6.58 9.79
CA TYR A 111 16.79 -7.37 10.49
C TYR A 111 16.09 -8.44 11.33
#